data_AF-A0A9X3N8S3-F1
#
_entry.id   AF-A0A9X3N8S3-F1
#
_cell.length_a   1.000
_cell.length_b   1.000
_cell.length_c   1.000
_cell.angle_alpha   90.00
_cell.angle_beta   90.00
_cell.angle_gamma   90.00
#
_symmetry.space_group_name_H-M   'P 1'
#
loop_
_entity.id
_entity.type
_entity.pdbx_description
1 polymer ?
#
loop_
_entity_poly.entity_id
_entity_poly.type
_entity_poly.pdbx_seq_one_letter_code
_entity_poly.pdbx_strand_id
1 'polypeptide(L)'
;MAPSPAVIRQRRIAAVIALAVLAALIVFAVTQLTGSDAAERQPASGAEAEQGEPTPTPEPLAELPRGGRTILPDFRVVAFYGAPQDDELGILGIGSPASAAKKLEQQAKGYGRKSRPVLPAMELIAVTAAAHPGEGGRYNLRQDDKVIRRYLKAARKAKALLILDVQPGRSDFFTETKRLRKWLKEPDVSLALDPEWRMRENEVPGQVIGSVSAREINATTSWLNDLTKRYKLPQKLVLIHQFTDDMVPEKELKERSELSIVLNVDGFGTQSLKVAKYKEFTKQATGLRHGFKLFYKEDTNTMKPAQVMRLQPRPDVVVYE
;
A
#
# COMPACT_ATOMS: atom_id res chain seq x y z
N MET A 1 27.92 -10.03 -8.70
CA MET A 1 28.78 -9.00 -8.06
C MET A 1 27.92 -8.28 -7.03
N ALA A 2 28.28 -8.37 -5.74
CA ALA A 2 27.56 -7.68 -4.67
C ALA A 2 27.64 -6.15 -4.85
N PRO A 3 26.61 -5.39 -4.46
CA PRO A 3 26.65 -3.92 -4.55
C PRO A 3 27.78 -3.35 -3.68
N SER A 4 28.41 -2.28 -4.18
CA SER A 4 29.53 -1.60 -3.52
C SER A 4 29.15 -1.10 -2.12
N PRO A 5 30.05 -1.20 -1.12
CA PRO A 5 29.85 -0.68 0.24
C PRO A 5 29.45 0.81 0.31
N ALA A 6 29.77 1.58 -0.73
CA ALA A 6 29.41 3.00 -0.82
C ALA A 6 27.89 3.22 -1.01
N VAL A 7 27.20 2.31 -1.69
CA VAL A 7 25.75 2.38 -1.95
C VAL A 7 24.95 2.00 -0.70
N ILE A 8 25.44 1.03 0.08
CA ILE A 8 24.90 0.70 1.41
C ILE A 8 25.04 1.89 2.36
N ARG A 9 26.10 2.70 2.21
CA ARG A 9 26.36 3.87 3.04
C ARG A 9 25.48 5.09 2.71
N GLN A 10 25.06 5.26 1.45
CA GLN A 10 24.11 6.33 1.08
C GLN A 10 22.74 6.16 1.75
N ARG A 11 22.24 4.92 1.87
CA ARG A 11 21.02 4.63 2.64
C ARG A 11 21.20 4.67 4.16
N ARG A 12 22.43 4.54 4.68
CA ARG A 12 22.72 4.81 6.11
C ARG A 12 22.62 6.29 6.48
N ILE A 13 22.65 7.21 5.52
CA ILE A 13 22.60 8.66 5.77
C ILE A 13 21.20 9.22 5.51
N ALA A 14 20.50 8.74 4.48
CA ALA A 14 19.09 9.04 4.20
C ALA A 14 18.16 8.66 5.37
N ALA A 15 18.40 7.51 6.02
CA ALA A 15 17.62 7.08 7.19
C ALA A 15 18.00 7.79 8.51
N VAL A 16 19.05 8.63 8.53
CA VAL A 16 19.58 9.28 9.74
C VAL A 16 19.11 10.73 9.91
N ILE A 17 18.52 11.37 8.90
CA ILE A 17 18.14 12.81 8.99
C ILE A 17 16.62 13.05 9.06
N ALA A 18 15.77 12.04 8.83
CA ALA A 18 14.31 12.23 8.82
C ALA A 18 13.62 12.35 10.20
N LEU A 19 14.31 12.59 11.32
CA LEU A 19 13.66 12.67 12.64
C LEU A 19 14.39 13.56 13.65
N ALA A 20 14.62 14.82 13.30
CA ALA A 20 15.17 15.80 14.24
C ALA A 20 14.47 17.17 14.22
N VAL A 21 13.20 17.30 13.82
CA VAL A 21 12.39 18.51 14.13
C VAL A 21 10.89 18.17 14.18
N LEU A 22 10.36 17.80 15.35
CA LEU A 22 9.07 18.32 15.86
C LEU A 22 8.80 17.82 17.29
N ALA A 23 9.60 18.30 18.24
CA ALA A 23 9.29 18.17 19.66
C ALA A 23 9.38 19.55 20.32
N ALA A 24 8.31 20.35 20.23
CA ALA A 24 7.94 21.36 21.21
C ALA A 24 6.61 22.03 20.85
N LEU A 25 5.80 22.31 21.89
CA LEU A 25 4.59 23.14 21.95
C LEU A 25 3.24 22.41 21.90
N ILE A 26 2.93 21.73 23.01
CA ILE A 26 1.56 21.59 23.52
C ILE A 26 1.54 22.24 24.90
N VAL A 27 0.88 23.40 25.05
CA VAL A 27 0.43 23.92 26.36
C VAL A 27 -0.91 24.67 26.21
N PHE A 28 -1.95 24.11 26.84
CA PHE A 28 -3.17 24.71 27.44
C PHE A 28 -4.15 25.52 26.56
N ALA A 29 -5.47 25.50 26.75
CA ALA A 29 -6.25 25.30 27.98
C ALA A 29 -7.68 24.76 27.73
N VAL A 30 -8.20 24.06 28.73
CA VAL A 30 -9.59 23.65 28.91
C VAL A 30 -10.31 24.71 29.74
N THR A 31 -11.54 25.09 29.37
CA THR A 31 -12.62 25.38 30.32
C THR A 31 -13.99 25.08 29.73
N GLN A 32 -14.79 24.41 30.56
CA GLN A 32 -16.20 24.07 30.42
C GLN A 32 -17.10 25.31 30.37
N LEU A 33 -18.31 25.15 29.81
CA LEU A 33 -19.53 25.68 30.43
C LEU A 33 -20.77 24.93 29.95
N THR A 34 -21.59 24.66 30.94
CA THR A 34 -22.81 23.86 31.03
C THR A 34 -24.03 24.54 30.41
N GLY A 35 -25.01 23.75 30.00
CA GLY A 35 -26.37 24.21 29.74
C GLY A 35 -27.31 23.05 29.48
N SER A 36 -28.02 22.61 30.52
CA SER A 36 -29.21 21.77 30.41
C SER A 36 -30.31 22.57 29.72
N ASP A 37 -31.16 21.90 28.95
CA ASP A 37 -32.59 21.93 29.25
C ASP A 37 -33.32 20.73 28.62
N ALA A 38 -34.01 20.02 29.51
CA ALA A 38 -34.97 18.99 29.19
C ALA A 38 -36.33 19.66 28.95
N ALA A 39 -37.03 19.26 27.89
CA ALA A 39 -38.46 19.51 27.75
C ALA A 39 -39.12 18.28 27.15
N GLU A 40 -39.84 17.58 28.00
CA GLU A 40 -40.70 16.43 27.75
C GLU A 40 -42.10 16.93 27.33
N ARG A 41 -42.65 16.46 26.21
CA ARG A 41 -44.11 16.40 25.97
C ARG A 41 -44.49 15.17 25.13
N GLN A 42 -45.62 14.62 25.56
CA GLN A 42 -46.28 13.33 25.33
C GLN A 42 -46.85 13.07 23.91
N PRO A 43 -47.32 11.82 23.64
CA PRO A 43 -47.53 11.30 22.30
C PRO A 43 -48.93 11.60 21.73
N ALA A 44 -49.00 11.78 20.42
CA ALA A 44 -50.26 11.79 19.68
C ALA A 44 -50.42 10.46 18.92
N SER A 45 -51.47 9.74 19.29
CA SER A 45 -52.04 8.60 18.58
C SER A 45 -52.52 9.05 17.19
N GLY A 46 -52.06 8.36 16.15
CA GLY A 46 -52.61 8.43 14.80
C GLY A 46 -52.43 7.08 14.13
N ALA A 47 -53.54 6.37 13.94
CA ALA A 47 -53.61 5.18 13.11
C ALA A 47 -53.45 5.58 11.64
N GLU A 48 -52.42 5.06 10.97
CA GLU A 48 -52.30 5.10 9.51
C GLU A 48 -52.02 3.71 8.97
N ALA A 49 -52.65 3.46 7.84
CA ALA A 49 -52.89 2.17 7.20
C ALA A 49 -51.61 1.37 6.91
N GLU A 50 -51.75 0.05 7.02
CA GLU A 50 -50.81 -0.93 6.47
C GLU A 50 -50.71 -0.74 4.95
N GLN A 51 -49.76 0.09 4.52
CA GLN A 51 -49.21 0.05 3.18
C GLN A 51 -48.08 -0.98 3.20
N GLY A 52 -48.24 -2.06 2.43
CA GLY A 52 -47.25 -3.12 2.33
C GLY A 52 -45.85 -2.56 2.07
N GLU A 53 -44.90 -2.93 2.94
CA GLU A 53 -43.51 -2.48 2.84
C GLU A 53 -42.97 -2.78 1.43
N PRO A 54 -42.48 -1.78 0.67
CA PRO A 54 -41.76 -2.06 -0.56
C PRO A 54 -40.53 -2.89 -0.20
N THR A 55 -40.44 -4.08 -0.80
CA THR A 55 -39.26 -4.94 -0.66
C THR A 55 -38.01 -4.11 -0.98
N PRO A 56 -37.03 -3.99 -0.05
CA PRO A 56 -35.87 -3.15 -0.27
C PRO A 56 -35.09 -3.67 -1.47
N THR A 57 -35.02 -2.86 -2.53
CA THR A 57 -34.12 -3.10 -3.65
C THR A 57 -32.70 -3.23 -3.11
N PRO A 58 -31.97 -4.33 -3.37
CA PRO A 58 -30.62 -4.50 -2.86
C PRO A 58 -29.74 -3.34 -3.32
N GLU A 59 -29.03 -2.69 -2.40
CA GLU A 59 -28.07 -1.64 -2.78
C GLU A 59 -27.02 -2.20 -3.76
N PRO A 60 -26.69 -1.47 -4.84
CA PRO A 60 -25.65 -1.87 -5.77
C PRO A 60 -24.32 -2.07 -5.04
N LEU A 61 -23.64 -3.18 -5.34
CA LEU A 61 -22.35 -3.46 -4.73
C LEU A 61 -21.29 -2.45 -5.21
N ALA A 62 -20.42 -1.99 -4.30
CA ALA A 62 -19.37 -1.02 -4.62
C ALA A 62 -18.43 -1.51 -5.73
N GLU A 63 -18.01 -0.64 -6.65
CA GLU A 63 -17.09 -0.98 -7.75
C GLU A 63 -15.69 -0.39 -7.56
N LEU A 64 -14.74 -0.88 -8.36
CA LEU A 64 -13.40 -0.29 -8.50
C LEU A 64 -13.48 1.10 -9.15
N PRO A 65 -12.45 1.96 -8.99
CA PRO A 65 -12.46 3.34 -9.51
C PRO A 65 -12.70 3.47 -11.03
N ARG A 66 -12.41 2.42 -11.79
CA ARG A 66 -12.59 2.35 -13.25
C ARG A 66 -13.64 1.33 -13.68
N GLY A 67 -14.54 0.98 -12.77
CA GLY A 67 -15.64 0.03 -12.98
C GLY A 67 -15.25 -1.42 -12.72
N GLY A 68 -16.26 -2.26 -12.55
CA GLY A 68 -16.09 -3.69 -12.28
C GLY A 68 -15.60 -3.98 -10.85
N ARG A 69 -15.29 -5.25 -10.59
CA ARG A 69 -14.99 -5.75 -9.23
C ARG A 69 -13.72 -6.57 -9.10
N THR A 70 -13.01 -6.81 -10.21
CA THR A 70 -11.79 -7.62 -10.26
C THR A 70 -10.64 -6.73 -10.71
N ILE A 71 -9.53 -6.71 -9.96
CA ILE A 71 -8.33 -5.93 -10.34
C ILE A 71 -7.52 -6.73 -11.35
N LEU A 72 -7.10 -7.95 -11.01
CA LEU A 72 -6.30 -8.80 -11.88
C LEU A 72 -7.11 -10.06 -12.24
N PRO A 73 -7.16 -10.46 -13.52
CA PRO A 73 -6.32 -10.01 -14.63
C PRO A 73 -6.86 -8.79 -15.42
N ASP A 74 -8.05 -8.28 -15.09
CA ASP A 74 -8.78 -7.30 -15.90
C ASP A 74 -8.02 -5.99 -16.15
N PHE A 75 -7.29 -5.52 -15.14
CA PHE A 75 -6.43 -4.34 -15.21
C PHE A 75 -4.95 -4.71 -15.14
N ARG A 76 -4.10 -3.82 -15.65
CA ARG A 76 -2.69 -3.72 -15.24
C ARG A 76 -2.57 -2.58 -14.25
N VAL A 77 -1.91 -2.80 -13.11
CA VAL A 77 -1.72 -1.73 -12.13
C VAL A 77 -0.39 -1.02 -12.42
N VAL A 78 -0.42 0.31 -12.41
CA VAL A 78 0.78 1.14 -12.43
C VAL A 78 0.73 2.04 -11.21
N ALA A 79 1.73 1.96 -10.35
CA ALA A 79 1.74 2.66 -9.07
C ALA A 79 2.87 3.67 -8.98
N PHE A 80 2.62 4.76 -8.26
CA PHE A 80 3.65 5.62 -7.70
C PHE A 80 3.77 5.31 -6.21
N TYR A 81 5.00 5.16 -5.72
CA TYR A 81 5.33 4.79 -4.35
C TYR A 81 5.82 6.00 -3.55
N GLY A 82 5.56 5.99 -2.23
CA GLY A 82 6.29 6.80 -1.27
C GLY A 82 5.44 7.48 -0.20
N ALA A 83 6.01 8.48 0.47
CA ALA A 83 5.39 9.16 1.60
C ALA A 83 5.66 10.67 1.62
N PRO A 84 4.76 11.51 2.15
CA PRO A 84 4.92 12.98 2.14
C PRO A 84 5.98 13.54 3.10
N GLN A 85 6.55 12.70 3.98
CA GLN A 85 7.53 13.13 4.98
C GLN A 85 8.85 13.57 4.36
N ASP A 86 9.26 12.92 3.27
CA ASP A 86 10.58 13.07 2.69
C ASP A 86 10.53 12.70 1.20
N ASP A 87 11.23 13.44 0.35
CA ASP A 87 11.29 13.16 -1.09
C ASP A 87 12.19 11.95 -1.41
N GLU A 88 13.04 11.53 -0.48
CA GLU A 88 13.81 10.29 -0.55
C GLU A 88 12.94 9.04 -0.32
N LEU A 89 11.72 9.19 0.20
CA LEU A 89 10.78 8.07 0.38
C LEU A 89 10.01 7.72 -0.91
N GLY A 90 10.24 8.44 -2.00
CA GLY A 90 9.69 8.13 -3.33
C GLY A 90 8.83 9.24 -3.92
N ILE A 91 8.52 9.09 -5.21
CA ILE A 91 7.83 10.10 -6.03
C ILE A 91 6.49 10.59 -5.46
N LEU A 92 5.78 9.81 -4.63
CA LEU A 92 4.56 10.29 -3.97
C LEU A 92 4.79 11.40 -2.94
N GLY A 93 6.01 11.52 -2.40
CA GLY A 93 6.40 12.60 -1.50
C GLY A 93 6.68 13.92 -2.22
N ILE A 94 6.89 13.88 -3.54
CA ILE A 94 7.31 15.03 -4.33
C ILE A 94 6.10 15.88 -4.77
N GLY A 95 5.85 16.94 -4.00
CA GLY A 95 4.78 17.91 -4.27
C GLY A 95 3.44 17.50 -3.67
N SER A 96 2.32 17.96 -4.26
CA SER A 96 0.99 17.66 -3.72
C SER A 96 0.46 16.30 -4.22
N PRO A 97 -0.39 15.59 -3.45
CA PRO A 97 -1.00 14.34 -3.89
C PRO A 97 -1.75 14.45 -5.22
N ALA A 98 -2.37 15.61 -5.49
CA ALA A 98 -3.04 15.87 -6.77
C ALA A 98 -2.06 16.00 -7.94
N SER A 99 -0.89 16.62 -7.72
CA SER A 99 0.18 16.71 -8.71
C SER A 99 0.77 15.32 -9.00
N ALA A 100 1.03 14.53 -7.95
CA ALA A 100 1.47 13.15 -8.07
C ALA A 100 0.47 12.30 -8.87
N ALA A 101 -0.83 12.40 -8.57
CA ALA A 101 -1.86 11.68 -9.31
C ALA A 101 -1.92 12.06 -10.81
N LYS A 102 -1.69 13.33 -11.18
CA LYS A 102 -1.62 13.76 -12.58
C LYS A 102 -0.40 13.18 -13.29
N LYS A 103 0.77 13.18 -12.64
CA LYS A 103 2.00 12.58 -13.18
C LYS A 103 1.84 11.06 -13.33
N LEU A 104 1.21 10.41 -12.35
CA LEU A 104 0.89 8.99 -12.38
C LEU A 104 0.01 8.63 -13.59
N GLU A 105 -1.05 9.39 -13.85
CA GLU A 105 -1.91 9.15 -15.03
C GLU A 105 -1.11 9.26 -16.33
N GLN A 106 -0.15 10.18 -16.42
CA GLN A 106 0.72 10.31 -17.59
C GLN A 106 1.67 9.10 -17.73
N GLN A 107 2.30 8.67 -16.64
CA GLN A 107 3.18 7.49 -16.63
C GLN A 107 2.42 6.21 -17.00
N ALA A 108 1.21 6.05 -16.47
CA ALA A 108 0.34 4.89 -16.66
C ALA A 108 -0.05 4.66 -18.13
N LYS A 109 -0.13 5.71 -18.97
CA LYS A 109 -0.51 5.60 -20.39
C LYS A 109 0.39 4.64 -21.18
N GLY A 110 1.67 4.55 -20.82
CA GLY A 110 2.63 3.66 -21.50
C GLY A 110 2.28 2.16 -21.39
N TYR A 111 1.44 1.79 -20.44
CA TYR A 111 1.12 0.40 -20.09
C TYR A 111 -0.27 -0.06 -20.55
N GLY A 112 -1.16 0.86 -20.92
CA GLY A 112 -2.55 0.58 -21.26
C GLY A 112 -2.74 -0.09 -22.61
N ARG A 113 -3.66 -1.06 -22.67
CA ARG A 113 -4.12 -1.71 -23.92
C ARG A 113 -5.64 -1.85 -23.88
N LYS A 114 -6.31 -1.91 -25.04
CA LYS A 114 -7.77 -2.12 -25.11
C LYS A 114 -8.21 -3.41 -24.42
N SER A 115 -7.41 -4.48 -24.56
CA SER A 115 -7.68 -5.79 -23.94
C SER A 115 -7.34 -5.85 -22.45
N ARG A 116 -6.56 -4.89 -21.95
CA ARG A 116 -6.16 -4.82 -20.55
C ARG A 116 -5.84 -3.37 -20.18
N PRO A 117 -6.86 -2.59 -19.79
CA PRO A 117 -6.68 -1.21 -19.41
C PRO A 117 -5.78 -1.08 -18.18
N VAL A 118 -5.25 0.13 -17.94
CA VAL A 118 -4.48 0.41 -16.73
C VAL A 118 -5.40 0.96 -15.63
N LEU A 119 -5.17 0.48 -14.42
CA LEU A 119 -5.69 1.03 -13.18
C LEU A 119 -4.53 1.67 -12.41
N PRO A 120 -4.41 3.02 -12.41
CA PRO A 120 -3.35 3.68 -11.66
C PRO A 120 -3.51 3.46 -10.15
N ALA A 121 -2.42 3.50 -9.39
CA ALA A 121 -2.43 3.40 -7.94
C ALA A 121 -1.46 4.38 -7.27
N MET A 122 -1.85 4.91 -6.11
CA MET A 122 -0.94 5.62 -5.21
C MET A 122 -0.58 4.67 -4.08
N GLU A 123 0.66 4.20 -4.03
CA GLU A 123 1.18 3.33 -2.99
C GLU A 123 1.82 4.15 -1.87
N LEU A 124 1.00 4.56 -0.91
CA LEU A 124 1.38 5.40 0.21
C LEU A 124 1.98 4.54 1.33
N ILE A 125 3.19 4.87 1.78
CA ILE A 125 3.78 4.28 2.99
C ILE A 125 2.95 4.74 4.20
N ALA A 126 2.07 3.85 4.67
CA ALA A 126 1.13 4.10 5.77
C ALA A 126 1.78 3.84 7.13
N VAL A 127 2.76 2.94 7.17
CA VAL A 127 3.65 2.71 8.31
C VAL A 127 5.07 2.71 7.77
N THR A 128 5.92 3.60 8.28
CA THR A 128 7.29 3.80 7.82
C THR A 128 8.25 3.25 8.86
N ALA A 129 9.24 2.48 8.43
CA ALA A 129 10.31 2.04 9.33
C ALA A 129 11.18 3.24 9.74
N ALA A 130 11.69 3.22 10.97
CA ALA A 130 12.47 4.31 11.53
C ALA A 130 13.78 3.82 12.14
N ALA A 131 14.84 4.62 12.03
CA ALA A 131 16.15 4.30 12.61
C ALA A 131 16.16 4.38 14.15
N HIS A 132 15.19 5.08 14.74
CA HIS A 132 15.06 5.27 16.18
C HIS A 132 13.80 4.61 16.73
N PRO A 133 13.80 4.16 18.00
CA PRO A 133 12.63 3.55 18.61
C PRO A 133 11.48 4.57 18.68
N GLY A 134 10.41 4.28 17.94
CA GLY A 134 9.14 5.00 18.04
C GLY A 134 8.27 4.50 19.21
N GLU A 135 6.97 4.74 19.10
CA GLU A 135 5.97 4.30 20.07
C GLU A 135 6.10 2.78 20.36
N GLY A 136 6.23 2.41 21.64
CA GLY A 136 6.37 1.02 22.07
C GLY A 136 7.67 0.32 21.61
N GLY A 137 8.71 1.06 21.24
CA GLY A 137 10.00 0.50 20.85
C GLY A 137 9.96 -0.24 19.50
N ARG A 138 8.96 0.07 18.65
CA ARG A 138 8.70 -0.68 17.40
C ARG A 138 9.53 -0.25 16.21
N TYR A 139 10.33 0.82 16.31
CA TYR A 139 11.12 1.35 15.18
C TYR A 139 10.27 1.61 13.93
N ASN A 140 9.06 2.13 14.14
CA ASN A 140 8.16 2.53 13.07
C ASN A 140 7.41 3.82 13.43
N LEU A 141 6.95 4.51 12.40
CA LEU A 141 6.08 5.68 12.46
C LEU A 141 4.81 5.38 11.68
N ARG A 142 3.66 5.82 12.18
CA ARG A 142 2.36 5.59 11.54
C ARG A 142 1.86 6.90 10.95
N GLN A 143 1.34 6.84 9.72
CA GLN A 143 0.70 8.00 9.11
C GLN A 143 -0.54 8.42 9.92
N ASP A 144 -0.73 9.73 10.02
CA ASP A 144 -1.98 10.29 10.51
C ASP A 144 -3.13 9.98 9.55
N ASP A 145 -4.33 9.80 10.12
CA ASP A 145 -5.56 9.63 9.35
C ASP A 145 -5.79 10.76 8.34
N LYS A 146 -5.37 11.98 8.68
CA LYS A 146 -5.48 13.16 7.81
C LYS A 146 -4.64 12.98 6.54
N VAL A 147 -3.46 12.37 6.65
CA VAL A 147 -2.59 12.08 5.50
C VAL A 147 -3.21 11.01 4.63
N ILE A 148 -3.61 9.87 5.22
CA ILE A 148 -4.24 8.78 4.47
C ILE A 148 -5.51 9.28 3.74
N ARG A 149 -6.36 10.05 4.43
CA ARG A 149 -7.56 10.66 3.83
C ARG A 149 -7.24 11.56 2.65
N ARG A 150 -6.16 12.36 2.75
CA ARG A 150 -5.74 13.29 1.69
C ARG A 150 -5.30 12.52 0.43
N TYR A 151 -4.53 11.45 0.59
CA TYR A 151 -4.12 10.60 -0.53
C TYR A 151 -5.30 9.81 -1.11
N LEU A 152 -6.19 9.26 -0.28
CA LEU A 152 -7.41 8.59 -0.74
C LEU A 152 -8.29 9.53 -1.59
N LYS A 153 -8.47 10.77 -1.14
CA LYS A 153 -9.21 11.79 -1.91
C LYS A 153 -8.56 12.07 -3.27
N ALA A 154 -7.22 12.15 -3.31
CA ALA A 154 -6.50 12.36 -4.56
C ALA A 154 -6.62 11.17 -5.52
N ALA A 155 -6.46 9.94 -5.00
CA ALA A 155 -6.63 8.70 -5.76
C ALA A 155 -8.04 8.60 -6.37
N ARG A 156 -9.09 8.85 -5.57
CA ARG A 156 -10.49 8.88 -6.03
C ARG A 156 -10.72 9.89 -7.15
N LYS A 157 -10.21 11.11 -7.00
CA LYS A 157 -10.33 12.15 -8.03
C LYS A 157 -9.66 11.73 -9.35
N ALA A 158 -8.60 10.95 -9.29
CA ALA A 158 -7.88 10.43 -10.46
C ALA A 158 -8.40 9.06 -10.94
N LYS A 159 -9.47 8.51 -10.34
CA LYS A 159 -9.95 7.14 -10.60
C LYS A 159 -8.81 6.11 -10.48
N ALA A 160 -8.05 6.22 -9.40
CA ALA A 160 -6.91 5.38 -9.04
C ALA A 160 -7.17 4.65 -7.72
N LEU A 161 -6.43 3.57 -7.47
CA LEU A 161 -6.38 2.92 -6.17
C LEU A 161 -5.51 3.70 -5.19
N LEU A 162 -5.76 3.50 -3.89
CA LEU A 162 -4.78 3.75 -2.84
C LEU A 162 -4.26 2.40 -2.35
N ILE A 163 -2.97 2.16 -2.41
CA ILE A 163 -2.31 1.00 -1.78
C ILE A 163 -1.67 1.53 -0.50
N LEU A 164 -1.98 0.90 0.64
CA LEU A 164 -1.35 1.25 1.92
C LEU A 164 -0.18 0.31 2.13
N ASP A 165 1.02 0.85 2.10
CA ASP A 165 2.26 0.11 2.33
C ASP A 165 2.61 0.09 3.82
N VAL A 166 3.10 -1.05 4.29
CA VAL A 166 3.46 -1.29 5.69
C VAL A 166 4.94 -1.69 5.75
N GLN A 167 5.74 -0.83 6.37
CA GLN A 167 7.10 -1.11 6.83
C GLN A 167 7.07 -1.30 8.35
N PRO A 168 6.96 -2.53 8.85
CA PRO A 168 6.50 -2.75 10.23
C PRO A 168 7.57 -2.45 11.29
N GLY A 169 8.85 -2.33 10.94
CA GLY A 169 9.93 -2.25 11.93
C GLY A 169 9.96 -3.53 12.77
N ARG A 170 10.00 -3.39 14.10
CA ARG A 170 9.90 -4.49 15.07
C ARG A 170 8.45 -4.90 15.40
N SER A 171 7.46 -4.27 14.77
CA SER A 171 6.08 -4.78 14.79
C SER A 171 5.93 -5.98 13.84
N ASP A 172 4.70 -6.45 13.66
CA ASP A 172 4.35 -7.45 12.67
C ASP A 172 3.30 -6.93 11.68
N PHE A 173 3.24 -7.52 10.48
CA PHE A 173 2.32 -7.09 9.42
C PHE A 173 0.86 -7.21 9.84
N PHE A 174 0.49 -8.24 10.59
CA PHE A 174 -0.88 -8.49 10.97
C PHE A 174 -1.39 -7.39 11.93
N THR A 175 -0.57 -7.03 12.92
CA THR A 175 -0.83 -5.97 13.89
C THR A 175 -1.01 -4.62 13.18
N GLU A 176 -0.07 -4.22 12.32
CA GLU A 176 -0.16 -2.94 11.63
C GLU A 176 -1.30 -2.91 10.60
N THR A 177 -1.54 -3.99 9.87
CA THR A 177 -2.65 -4.11 8.92
C THR A 177 -4.00 -3.97 9.60
N LYS A 178 -4.19 -4.59 10.78
CA LYS A 178 -5.44 -4.48 11.54
C LYS A 178 -5.75 -3.04 11.96
N ARG A 179 -4.74 -2.21 12.22
CA ARG A 179 -4.94 -0.79 12.54
C ARG A 179 -5.47 0.00 11.34
N LEU A 180 -5.15 -0.43 10.13
CA LEU A 180 -5.63 0.15 8.88
C LEU A 180 -7.04 -0.32 8.49
N ARG A 181 -7.71 -1.13 9.33
CA ARG A 181 -9.04 -1.72 9.04
C ARG A 181 -10.06 -0.72 8.48
N LYS A 182 -10.15 0.49 9.03
CA LYS A 182 -11.15 1.47 8.56
C LYS A 182 -10.90 1.90 7.12
N TRP A 183 -9.64 1.96 6.70
CA TRP A 183 -9.25 2.28 5.32
C TRP A 183 -9.39 1.07 4.42
N LEU A 184 -9.00 -0.11 4.90
CA LEU A 184 -9.14 -1.37 4.15
C LEU A 184 -10.61 -1.78 3.95
N LYS A 185 -11.57 -1.15 4.63
CA LYS A 185 -13.00 -1.27 4.35
C LYS A 185 -13.48 -0.47 3.13
N GLU A 186 -12.64 0.40 2.57
CA GLU A 186 -12.97 1.17 1.37
C GLU A 186 -12.77 0.29 0.12
N PRO A 187 -13.60 0.46 -0.93
CA PRO A 187 -13.57 -0.40 -2.13
C PRO A 187 -12.32 -0.20 -2.99
N ASP A 188 -11.69 0.97 -2.89
CA ASP A 188 -10.56 1.44 -3.70
C ASP A 188 -9.22 1.43 -2.93
N VAL A 189 -9.19 0.77 -1.77
CA VAL A 189 -7.99 0.65 -0.92
C VAL A 189 -7.46 -0.78 -0.90
N SER A 190 -6.17 -0.93 -1.24
CA SER A 190 -5.41 -2.19 -1.26
C SER A 190 -4.23 -2.14 -0.27
N LEU A 191 -3.49 -3.24 -0.14
CA LEU A 191 -2.40 -3.39 0.84
C LEU A 191 -1.08 -3.72 0.15
N ALA A 192 0.01 -3.17 0.66
CA ALA A 192 1.37 -3.61 0.35
C ALA A 192 2.11 -4.00 1.65
N LEU A 193 2.92 -5.04 1.55
CA LEU A 193 3.76 -5.55 2.62
C LEU A 193 5.21 -5.38 2.19
N ASP A 194 6.03 -4.80 3.07
CA ASP A 194 7.42 -4.44 2.81
C ASP A 194 8.39 -5.24 3.71
N PRO A 195 8.62 -6.56 3.43
CA PRO A 195 9.42 -7.45 4.27
C PRO A 195 10.85 -6.99 4.57
N GLU A 196 11.47 -6.17 3.71
CA GLU A 196 12.84 -5.66 3.97
C GLU A 196 12.90 -4.82 5.24
N TRP A 197 11.75 -4.30 5.69
CA TRP A 197 11.59 -3.49 6.89
C TRP A 197 11.03 -4.27 8.08
N ARG A 198 10.90 -5.59 7.97
CA ARG A 198 10.44 -6.47 9.07
C ARG A 198 11.64 -6.94 9.91
N MET A 199 11.79 -6.32 11.08
CA MET A 199 12.93 -6.50 11.98
C MET A 199 12.62 -7.48 13.11
N ARG A 200 13.63 -8.25 13.53
CA ARG A 200 13.63 -8.99 14.81
C ARG A 200 13.84 -8.04 15.99
N GLU A 201 13.67 -8.56 17.20
CA GLU A 201 13.71 -7.79 18.45
C GLU A 201 14.98 -6.95 18.64
N ASN A 202 16.13 -7.41 18.16
CA ASN A 202 17.42 -6.73 18.29
C ASN A 202 17.90 -6.04 17.01
N GLU A 203 17.12 -6.09 15.93
CA GLU A 203 17.49 -5.53 14.64
C GLU A 203 16.98 -4.08 14.53
N VAL A 204 17.70 -3.25 13.76
CA VAL A 204 17.35 -1.85 13.54
C VAL A 204 17.15 -1.62 12.04
N PRO A 205 16.04 -1.01 11.61
CA PRO A 205 15.83 -0.66 10.22
C PRO A 205 17.01 0.07 9.58
N GLY A 206 17.36 -0.29 8.34
CA GLY A 206 18.45 0.31 7.59
C GLY A 206 19.86 -0.20 7.96
N GLN A 207 19.99 -1.02 9.01
CA GLN A 207 21.25 -1.71 9.33
C GLN A 207 21.31 -3.13 8.76
N VAL A 208 20.15 -3.79 8.67
CA VAL A 208 19.97 -5.14 8.13
C VAL A 208 18.74 -5.15 7.20
N ILE A 209 18.68 -6.15 6.33
CA ILE A 209 17.51 -6.42 5.50
C ILE A 209 16.64 -7.44 6.26
N GLY A 210 15.37 -7.09 6.44
CA GLY A 210 14.38 -7.92 7.13
C GLY A 210 13.86 -9.08 6.31
N SER A 211 13.14 -9.98 6.97
CA SER A 211 12.40 -11.07 6.33
C SER A 211 11.13 -11.41 7.09
N VAL A 212 10.24 -12.19 6.48
CA VAL A 212 8.94 -12.53 7.07
C VAL A 212 8.60 -14.00 6.86
N SER A 213 7.91 -14.60 7.84
CA SER A 213 7.42 -15.97 7.71
C SER A 213 6.16 -16.06 6.84
N ALA A 214 5.96 -17.22 6.19
CA ALA A 214 4.72 -17.52 5.47
C ALA A 214 3.51 -17.43 6.38
N ARG A 215 3.66 -17.82 7.66
CA ARG A 215 2.59 -17.75 8.67
C ARG A 215 2.08 -16.32 8.85
N GLU A 216 2.98 -15.34 8.97
CA GLU A 216 2.61 -13.93 9.17
C GLU A 216 1.93 -13.34 7.93
N ILE A 217 2.46 -13.59 6.73
CA ILE A 217 1.81 -13.18 5.48
C ILE A 217 0.43 -13.85 5.37
N ASN A 218 0.35 -15.16 5.57
CA ASN A 218 -0.91 -15.90 5.43
C ASN A 218 -1.95 -15.48 6.47
N ALA A 219 -1.56 -15.13 7.70
CA ALA A 219 -2.48 -14.59 8.69
C ALA A 219 -3.04 -13.23 8.24
N THR A 220 -2.17 -12.35 7.72
CA THR A 220 -2.52 -11.03 7.21
C THR A 220 -3.47 -11.12 6.01
N THR A 221 -3.15 -11.97 5.03
CA THR A 221 -3.98 -12.16 3.84
C THR A 221 -5.29 -12.89 4.14
N SER A 222 -5.31 -13.83 5.09
CA SER A 222 -6.56 -14.47 5.53
C SER A 222 -7.52 -13.44 6.12
N TRP A 223 -7.02 -12.60 7.02
CA TRP A 223 -7.85 -11.57 7.66
C TRP A 223 -8.35 -10.53 6.68
N LEU A 224 -7.51 -10.09 5.72
CA LEU A 224 -7.95 -9.16 4.69
C LEU A 224 -8.99 -9.80 3.76
N ASN A 225 -8.83 -11.07 3.39
CA ASN A 225 -9.81 -11.81 2.61
C ASN A 225 -11.18 -11.85 3.30
N ASP A 226 -11.19 -12.19 4.60
CA ASP A 226 -12.43 -12.25 5.38
C ASP A 226 -13.08 -10.87 5.54
N LEU A 227 -12.26 -9.81 5.66
CA LEU A 227 -12.74 -8.43 5.65
C LEU A 227 -13.41 -8.08 4.32
N THR A 228 -12.74 -8.35 3.19
CA THR A 228 -13.24 -8.08 1.84
C THR A 228 -14.55 -8.81 1.59
N LYS A 229 -14.62 -10.11 1.94
CA LYS A 229 -15.83 -10.93 1.84
C LYS A 229 -16.97 -10.38 2.71
N ARG A 230 -16.70 -10.10 3.98
CA ARG A 230 -17.71 -9.62 4.95
C ARG A 230 -18.35 -8.31 4.51
N TYR A 231 -17.56 -7.40 3.94
CA TYR A 231 -18.02 -6.09 3.49
C TYR A 231 -18.39 -6.04 2.00
N LYS A 232 -18.45 -7.20 1.32
CA LYS A 232 -18.78 -7.33 -0.12
C LYS A 232 -17.98 -6.35 -1.00
N LEU A 233 -16.70 -6.17 -0.68
CA LEU A 233 -15.83 -5.24 -1.40
C LEU A 233 -15.36 -5.85 -2.73
N PRO A 234 -14.94 -5.04 -3.72
CA PRO A 234 -14.16 -5.53 -4.85
C PRO A 234 -12.90 -6.29 -4.42
N GLN A 235 -12.34 -7.08 -5.34
CA GLN A 235 -11.06 -7.75 -5.16
C GLN A 235 -10.00 -6.72 -4.72
N LYS A 236 -9.21 -7.06 -3.70
CA LYS A 236 -8.10 -6.21 -3.25
C LYS A 236 -6.76 -6.73 -3.76
N LEU A 237 -5.86 -5.81 -4.08
CA LEU A 237 -4.47 -6.15 -4.35
C LEU A 237 -3.72 -6.33 -3.02
N VAL A 238 -2.90 -7.37 -2.93
CA VAL A 238 -1.85 -7.48 -1.91
C VAL A 238 -0.52 -7.55 -2.64
N LEU A 239 0.25 -6.47 -2.55
CA LEU A 239 1.59 -6.41 -3.08
C LEU A 239 2.58 -6.85 -1.99
N ILE A 240 3.48 -7.77 -2.31
CA ILE A 240 4.52 -8.23 -1.38
C ILE A 240 5.86 -7.88 -2.02
N HIS A 241 6.57 -6.90 -1.47
CA HIS A 241 7.87 -6.50 -1.98
C HIS A 241 8.93 -7.53 -1.60
N GLN A 242 9.81 -7.84 -2.54
CA GLN A 242 10.89 -8.78 -2.33
C GLN A 242 12.18 -8.21 -2.90
N PHE A 243 13.16 -7.97 -2.02
CA PHE A 243 14.47 -7.44 -2.37
C PHE A 243 15.56 -8.53 -2.41
N THR A 244 15.51 -9.55 -1.58
CA THR A 244 16.39 -10.74 -1.67
C THR A 244 15.56 -12.02 -1.68
N ASP A 245 16.16 -13.10 -2.17
CA ASP A 245 15.52 -14.40 -2.36
C ASP A 245 15.06 -15.03 -1.04
N ASP A 246 15.74 -14.74 0.08
CA ASP A 246 15.46 -15.28 1.41
C ASP A 246 14.42 -14.49 2.24
N MET A 247 13.87 -13.41 1.71
CA MET A 247 12.96 -12.54 2.47
C MET A 247 11.55 -13.08 2.64
N VAL A 248 11.08 -13.81 1.63
CA VAL A 248 9.69 -14.24 1.50
C VAL A 248 9.70 -15.72 1.14
N PRO A 249 9.03 -16.61 1.90
CA PRO A 249 8.86 -18.02 1.53
C PRO A 249 7.69 -18.18 0.55
N GLU A 250 7.89 -17.81 -0.72
CA GLU A 250 6.83 -17.68 -1.73
C GLU A 250 6.02 -18.97 -1.96
N LYS A 251 6.65 -20.14 -1.82
CA LYS A 251 6.03 -21.46 -2.03
C LYS A 251 4.98 -21.84 -0.98
N GLU A 252 5.00 -21.18 0.18
CA GLU A 252 4.09 -21.43 1.29
C GLU A 252 2.93 -20.43 1.34
N LEU A 253 2.89 -19.47 0.41
CA LEU A 253 1.81 -18.48 0.35
C LEU A 253 0.52 -19.10 -0.16
N LYS A 254 -0.59 -18.75 0.50
CA LYS A 254 -1.92 -19.29 0.19
C LYS A 254 -2.71 -18.30 -0.66
N GLU A 255 -3.30 -18.82 -1.74
CA GLU A 255 -4.28 -18.10 -2.54
C GLU A 255 -5.52 -17.71 -1.71
N ARG A 256 -6.17 -16.61 -2.12
CA ARG A 256 -7.33 -16.03 -1.43
C ARG A 256 -8.36 -15.58 -2.48
N SER A 257 -9.62 -15.97 -2.34
CA SER A 257 -10.64 -15.72 -3.37
C SER A 257 -10.88 -14.23 -3.61
N GLU A 258 -10.80 -13.41 -2.56
CA GLU A 258 -11.08 -11.98 -2.64
C GLU A 258 -9.83 -11.12 -2.88
N LEU A 259 -8.64 -11.73 -2.95
CA LEU A 259 -7.38 -11.00 -3.08
C LEU A 259 -6.62 -11.43 -4.31
N SER A 260 -5.93 -10.49 -4.94
CA SER A 260 -4.88 -10.80 -5.88
C SER A 260 -3.53 -10.55 -5.21
N ILE A 261 -2.81 -11.62 -4.90
CA ILE A 261 -1.48 -11.56 -4.30
C ILE A 261 -0.45 -11.44 -5.42
N VAL A 262 0.42 -10.43 -5.33
CA VAL A 262 1.47 -10.14 -6.31
C VAL A 262 2.80 -10.06 -5.58
N LEU A 263 3.77 -10.84 -6.04
CA LEU A 263 5.15 -10.72 -5.59
C LEU A 263 5.85 -9.66 -6.45
N ASN A 264 6.28 -8.57 -5.83
CA ASN A 264 6.89 -7.42 -6.49
C ASN A 264 8.40 -7.50 -6.37
N VAL A 265 9.09 -7.57 -7.51
CA VAL A 265 10.56 -7.55 -7.52
C VAL A 265 11.02 -6.13 -7.20
N ASP A 266 11.48 -5.97 -5.96
CA ASP A 266 11.99 -4.72 -5.41
C ASP A 266 13.52 -4.72 -5.51
N GLY A 267 14.10 -3.64 -6.03
CA GLY A 267 15.54 -3.49 -6.16
C GLY A 267 15.96 -2.71 -7.39
N PHE A 268 17.07 -2.01 -7.24
CA PHE A 268 17.57 -1.06 -8.20
C PHE A 268 18.88 -1.50 -8.84
N GLY A 269 19.25 -0.82 -9.92
CA GLY A 269 20.56 -1.00 -10.56
C GLY A 269 20.50 -0.85 -12.06
N THR A 270 21.38 -1.54 -12.77
CA THR A 270 21.37 -1.54 -14.24
C THR A 270 20.18 -2.31 -14.78
N GLN A 271 19.73 -1.96 -15.99
CA GLN A 271 18.64 -2.70 -16.66
C GLN A 271 18.92 -4.21 -16.73
N SER A 272 20.17 -4.62 -17.00
CA SER A 272 20.54 -6.04 -17.07
C SER A 272 20.40 -6.76 -15.73
N LEU A 273 20.82 -6.12 -14.62
CA LEU A 273 20.65 -6.66 -13.28
C LEU A 273 19.17 -6.81 -12.93
N LYS A 274 18.35 -5.81 -13.23
CA LYS A 274 16.91 -5.87 -12.95
C LYS A 274 16.21 -6.97 -13.75
N VAL A 275 16.53 -7.12 -15.03
CA VAL A 275 15.99 -8.19 -15.88
C VAL A 275 16.40 -9.57 -15.34
N ALA A 276 17.67 -9.74 -14.94
CA ALA A 276 18.16 -10.98 -14.37
C ALA A 276 17.44 -11.33 -13.05
N LYS A 277 17.34 -10.39 -12.13
CA LYS A 277 16.64 -10.56 -10.84
C LYS A 277 15.16 -10.85 -11.03
N TYR A 278 14.50 -10.15 -11.95
CA TYR A 278 13.10 -10.43 -12.28
C TYR A 278 12.91 -11.86 -12.78
N LYS A 279 13.76 -12.33 -13.71
CA LYS A 279 13.72 -13.71 -14.20
C LYS A 279 13.94 -14.75 -13.09
N GLU A 280 14.83 -14.46 -12.15
CA GLU A 280 15.12 -15.33 -11.02
C GLU A 280 13.94 -15.46 -10.06
N PHE A 281 13.42 -14.33 -9.57
CA PHE A 281 12.33 -14.33 -8.59
C PHE A 281 11.03 -14.89 -9.18
N THR A 282 10.71 -14.55 -10.43
CA THR A 282 9.51 -15.11 -11.09
C THR A 282 9.59 -16.61 -11.33
N LYS A 283 10.81 -17.18 -11.49
CA LYS A 283 11.00 -18.63 -11.59
C LYS A 283 10.73 -19.33 -10.25
N GLN A 284 11.10 -18.70 -9.13
CA GLN A 284 10.88 -19.26 -7.78
C GLN A 284 9.40 -19.19 -7.38
N ALA A 285 8.73 -18.09 -7.73
CA ALA A 285 7.35 -17.80 -7.42
C ALA A 285 6.34 -18.34 -8.45
N THR A 286 6.54 -19.57 -8.93
CA THR A 286 5.67 -20.17 -9.96
C THR A 286 4.24 -20.29 -9.45
N GLY A 287 3.28 -19.68 -10.16
CA GLY A 287 1.85 -19.66 -9.78
C GLY A 287 1.40 -18.36 -9.10
N LEU A 288 2.33 -17.52 -8.65
CA LEU A 288 2.01 -16.17 -8.19
C LEU A 288 1.96 -15.19 -9.36
N ARG A 289 1.31 -14.06 -9.13
CA ARG A 289 1.38 -12.90 -10.03
C ARG A 289 2.63 -12.08 -9.73
N HIS A 290 3.08 -11.33 -10.73
CA HIS A 290 4.39 -10.67 -10.65
C HIS A 290 4.29 -9.16 -10.83
N GLY A 291 5.01 -8.45 -9.96
CA GLY A 291 5.22 -7.01 -10.01
C GLY A 291 6.68 -6.68 -10.33
N PHE A 292 6.92 -5.47 -10.84
CA PHE A 292 8.25 -4.96 -11.10
C PHE A 292 8.38 -3.51 -10.65
N LYS A 293 9.30 -3.24 -9.71
CA LYS A 293 9.58 -1.88 -9.22
C LYS A 293 10.70 -1.23 -10.01
N LEU A 294 10.56 0.07 -10.27
CA LEU A 294 11.51 0.93 -10.96
C LEU A 294 11.81 2.15 -10.09
N PHE A 295 13.04 2.60 -10.15
CA PHE A 295 13.55 3.70 -9.34
C PHE A 295 14.02 4.81 -10.25
N TYR A 296 13.47 6.01 -10.14
CA TYR A 296 13.84 7.12 -11.02
C TYR A 296 15.25 7.65 -10.75
N LYS A 297 15.71 7.63 -9.49
CA LYS A 297 17.02 8.14 -9.10
C LYS A 297 18.07 7.02 -9.03
N GLU A 298 17.70 5.84 -8.55
CA GLU A 298 18.62 4.74 -8.22
C GLU A 298 18.88 3.79 -9.40
N ASP A 299 17.94 3.66 -10.34
CA ASP A 299 18.18 2.83 -11.53
C ASP A 299 19.12 3.53 -12.50
N THR A 300 20.10 2.79 -13.00
CA THR A 300 20.95 3.27 -14.09
C THR A 300 20.20 3.12 -15.41
N ASN A 301 19.82 4.25 -16.01
CA ASN A 301 18.95 4.32 -17.18
C ASN A 301 17.63 3.56 -16.96
N THR A 302 16.72 4.12 -16.15
CA THR A 302 15.41 3.50 -15.83
C THR A 302 14.70 2.95 -17.08
N MET A 303 14.18 1.73 -16.99
CA MET A 303 13.51 1.08 -18.13
C MET A 303 12.25 1.82 -18.57
N LYS A 304 12.09 2.01 -19.87
CA LYS A 304 10.86 2.56 -20.48
C LYS A 304 9.73 1.52 -20.42
N PRO A 305 8.45 1.94 -20.45
CA PRO A 305 7.31 1.01 -20.42
C PRO A 305 7.38 -0.11 -21.47
N ALA A 306 7.83 0.20 -22.69
CA ALA A 306 8.00 -0.81 -23.74
C ALA A 306 9.04 -1.88 -23.40
N GLN A 307 10.10 -1.54 -22.64
CA GLN A 307 11.10 -2.49 -22.17
C GLN A 307 10.54 -3.38 -21.06
N VAL A 308 9.83 -2.80 -20.09
CA VAL A 308 9.17 -3.54 -19.00
C VAL A 308 8.16 -4.55 -19.56
N MET A 309 7.39 -4.16 -20.59
CA MET A 309 6.40 -5.03 -21.23
C MET A 309 7.00 -6.14 -22.11
N ARG A 310 8.33 -6.19 -22.26
CA ARG A 310 9.07 -7.30 -22.88
C ARG A 310 9.59 -8.32 -21.86
N LEU A 311 9.50 -8.02 -20.56
CA LEU A 311 9.83 -9.00 -19.52
C LEU A 311 8.92 -10.22 -19.62
N GLN A 312 9.45 -11.37 -19.23
CA GLN A 312 8.72 -12.63 -19.18
C GLN A 312 8.86 -13.26 -17.79
N PRO A 313 7.75 -13.56 -17.09
CA PRO A 313 6.37 -13.20 -17.47
C PRO A 313 6.14 -11.68 -17.51
N ARG A 314 5.15 -11.20 -18.27
CA ARG A 314 4.83 -9.76 -18.29
C ARG A 314 4.29 -9.32 -16.92
N PRO A 315 4.83 -8.24 -16.30
CA PRO A 315 4.34 -7.77 -15.01
C PRO A 315 2.86 -7.40 -15.03
N ASP A 316 2.15 -7.80 -13.99
CA ASP A 316 0.76 -7.41 -13.68
C ASP A 316 0.70 -6.06 -12.96
N VAL A 317 1.75 -5.75 -12.19
CA VAL A 317 1.92 -4.50 -11.43
C VAL A 317 3.27 -3.89 -11.80
N VAL A 318 3.32 -2.57 -12.02
CA VAL A 318 4.57 -1.83 -12.17
C VAL A 318 4.58 -0.67 -11.20
N VAL A 319 5.59 -0.62 -10.33
CA VAL A 319 5.72 0.42 -9.30
C VAL A 319 6.86 1.34 -9.67
N TYR A 320 6.68 2.64 -9.49
CA TYR A 320 7.70 3.66 -9.66
C TYR A 320 7.95 4.38 -8.34
N GLU A 321 9.21 4.41 -7.93
CA GLU A 321 9.75 5.16 -6.79
C GLU A 321 10.60 6.34 -7.27
#